data_AF-A0A2C9CMM6-F1
#
_entry.id   AF-A0A2C9CMM6-F1
#
_cell.length_a   1.000
_cell.length_b   1.000
_cell.length_c   1.000
_cell.angle_alpha   90.00
_cell.angle_beta   90.00
_cell.angle_gamma   90.00
#
_symmetry.space_group_name_H-M   'P 1'
#
loop_
_entity.id
_entity.type
_entity.pdbx_description
1 polymer ?
#
loop_
_entity_poly.entity_id
_entity_poly.type
_entity_poly.pdbx_seq_one_letter_code
_entity_poly.pdbx_strand_id
1 'polypeptide(L)'
;MYDVPDDIPVALADAPAPQLLTQEQIAARNRAPLSDGDVANEQDAATALRARADAITQEQAALLEVRAGNLRNAAGALAANEPGLSANARALLARAARLRARAS
;
A
#
# COMPACT_ATOMS: atom_id res chain seq x y z
N MET A 1 66.67 11.36 -25.78
CA MET A 1 65.36 11.74 -26.34
C MET A 1 64.45 10.54 -26.07
N TYR A 2 63.33 10.76 -25.38
CA TYR A 2 62.65 9.77 -24.55
C TYR A 2 62.18 8.51 -25.28
N ASP A 3 62.46 7.38 -24.63
CA ASP A 3 61.90 6.05 -24.86
C ASP A 3 60.48 6.03 -24.25
N VAL A 4 59.46 5.69 -25.03
CA VAL A 4 58.09 5.48 -24.53
C VAL A 4 57.76 4.01 -24.82
N PRO A 5 57.45 3.20 -23.79
CA PRO A 5 57.29 1.75 -23.93
C PRO A 5 56.00 1.39 -24.66
N ASP A 6 56.09 0.38 -25.52
CA ASP A 6 54.99 -0.32 -26.22
C ASP A 6 54.10 -1.18 -25.28
N ASP A 7 53.83 -0.70 -24.06
CA ASP A 7 52.94 -1.39 -23.13
C ASP A 7 51.53 -0.80 -23.19
N ILE A 8 50.84 -1.08 -24.31
CA ILE A 8 49.39 -1.25 -24.21
C ILE A 8 49.19 -2.61 -23.53
N PRO A 9 48.60 -2.69 -22.32
CA PRO A 9 48.42 -3.97 -21.65
C PRO A 9 47.57 -4.88 -22.54
N VAL A 10 48.21 -5.93 -23.06
CA VAL A 10 47.60 -7.10 -23.72
C VAL A 10 46.84 -7.91 -22.67
N ALA A 11 45.89 -7.27 -21.99
CA ALA A 11 45.01 -7.90 -21.00
C ALA A 11 43.54 -7.77 -21.39
N LEU A 12 43.21 -6.96 -22.41
CA LEU A 12 41.85 -6.81 -22.93
C LEU A 12 41.63 -7.47 -24.30
N ALA A 13 42.69 -7.88 -25.00
CA ALA A 13 42.58 -8.47 -26.33
C ALA A 13 42.11 -9.94 -26.31
N ASP A 14 42.35 -10.65 -25.20
CA ASP A 14 42.01 -12.08 -25.02
C ASP A 14 40.88 -12.31 -24.01
N ALA A 15 40.25 -11.25 -23.48
CA ALA A 15 39.04 -11.42 -22.70
C ALA A 15 37.91 -11.86 -23.66
N PRO A 16 37.28 -13.04 -23.46
CA PRO A 16 36.13 -13.42 -24.29
C PRO A 16 35.10 -12.30 -24.17
N ALA A 17 34.69 -11.74 -25.31
CA ALA A 17 33.68 -10.69 -25.35
C ALA A 17 32.48 -11.15 -24.50
N PRO A 18 31.94 -10.28 -23.62
CA PRO A 18 30.80 -10.66 -22.81
C PRO A 18 29.68 -11.11 -23.76
N GLN A 19 29.30 -12.38 -23.67
CA GLN A 19 28.27 -12.94 -24.51
C GLN A 19 26.95 -12.23 -24.17
N LEU A 20 26.51 -11.36 -25.09
CA LEU A 20 25.21 -10.74 -25.00
C LEU A 20 24.17 -11.85 -25.16
N LEU A 21 23.41 -12.10 -24.11
CA LEU A 21 22.32 -13.07 -24.15
C LEU A 21 21.35 -12.67 -25.27
N THR A 22 20.97 -13.62 -26.10
CA THR A 22 19.94 -13.39 -27.11
C THR A 22 18.60 -13.11 -26.43
N GLN A 23 17.68 -12.44 -27.14
CA GLN A 23 16.37 -12.11 -26.57
C GLN A 23 15.60 -13.37 -26.12
N GLU A 24 15.78 -14.50 -26.84
CA GLU A 24 15.25 -15.81 -26.44
C GLU A 24 15.88 -16.36 -25.16
N GLN A 25 17.20 -16.20 -24.99
CA GLN A 25 17.90 -16.64 -23.77
C GLN A 25 17.50 -15.80 -22.56
N ILE A 26 17.26 -14.50 -22.74
CA ILE A 26 16.71 -13.61 -21.72
C ILE A 26 15.28 -14.02 -21.36
N ALA A 27 14.44 -14.29 -22.36
CA ALA A 27 13.07 -14.75 -22.16
C ALA A 27 13.00 -16.12 -21.48
N ALA A 28 13.89 -17.05 -21.83
CA ALA A 28 13.99 -18.37 -21.20
C ALA A 28 14.46 -18.28 -19.75
N ARG A 29 15.42 -17.40 -19.45
CA ARG A 29 15.89 -17.12 -18.09
C ARG A 29 14.79 -16.53 -17.20
N ASN A 30 13.95 -15.67 -17.76
CA ASN A 30 12.80 -15.07 -17.07
C ASN A 30 11.56 -15.98 -16.97
N ARG A 31 11.63 -17.21 -17.50
CA ARG A 31 10.57 -18.23 -17.43
C ARG A 31 10.86 -19.33 -16.41
N ALA A 32 11.93 -19.23 -15.63
CA ALA A 32 12.16 -20.19 -14.56
C ALA A 32 10.91 -20.21 -13.64
N PRO A 33 10.25 -21.36 -13.46
CA PRO A 33 9.10 -21.43 -12.56
C PRO A 33 9.56 -21.03 -11.17
N LEU A 34 8.73 -20.24 -10.47
CA LEU A 34 8.93 -19.93 -9.06
C LEU A 34 9.13 -21.24 -8.29
N SER A 35 10.08 -21.25 -7.36
CA SER A 35 10.22 -22.41 -6.49
C SER A 35 8.99 -22.52 -5.57
N ASP A 36 8.67 -23.72 -5.09
CA ASP A 36 7.57 -23.91 -4.13
C ASP A 36 7.74 -23.00 -2.89
N GLY A 37 8.98 -22.71 -2.50
CA GLY A 37 9.30 -21.77 -1.42
C GLY A 37 8.97 -20.32 -1.77
N ASP A 38 9.21 -19.88 -3.01
CA ASP A 38 8.85 -18.54 -3.47
C ASP A 38 7.32 -18.38 -3.50
N VAL A 39 6.60 -19.40 -4.01
CA VAL A 39 5.14 -19.40 -4.03
C VAL A 39 4.56 -19.36 -2.61
N ALA A 40 5.09 -20.15 -1.68
CA ALA A 40 4.66 -20.13 -0.28
C ALA A 40 4.89 -18.75 0.37
N ASN A 41 6.06 -18.15 0.14
CA ASN A 41 6.39 -16.82 0.67
C ASN A 41 5.46 -15.73 0.11
N GLU A 42 5.14 -15.77 -1.18
CA GLU A 42 4.19 -14.83 -1.79
C GLU A 42 2.79 -15.00 -1.21
N GLN A 43 2.36 -16.23 -0.96
CA GLN A 43 1.05 -16.53 -0.40
C GLN A 43 0.93 -16.11 1.07
N ASP A 44 1.98 -16.28 1.86
CA ASP A 44 2.08 -15.76 3.23
C ASP A 44 2.06 -14.23 3.23
N ALA A 45 2.79 -13.59 2.32
CA ALA A 45 2.79 -12.14 2.18
C ALA A 45 1.41 -11.59 1.77
N ALA A 46 0.71 -12.27 0.85
CA ALA A 46 -0.65 -11.92 0.46
C ALA A 46 -1.63 -12.07 1.62
N THR A 47 -1.50 -13.12 2.42
CA THR A 47 -2.32 -13.36 3.61
C THR A 47 -2.09 -12.27 4.67
N ALA A 48 -0.83 -11.94 4.95
CA ALA A 48 -0.47 -10.89 5.90
C ALA A 48 -0.96 -9.51 5.42
N LEU A 49 -0.83 -9.21 4.13
CA LEU A 49 -1.35 -7.97 3.54
C LEU A 49 -2.87 -7.89 3.68
N ARG A 50 -3.58 -9.00 3.43
CA ARG A 50 -5.03 -9.07 3.57
C ARG A 50 -5.46 -8.82 5.01
N ALA A 51 -4.83 -9.50 5.97
CA ALA A 51 -5.11 -9.29 7.39
C ALA A 51 -4.88 -7.84 7.81
N ARG A 52 -3.82 -7.20 7.30
CA ARG A 52 -3.53 -5.79 7.58
C ARG A 52 -4.56 -4.85 6.96
N ALA A 53 -5.01 -5.13 5.73
CA ALA A 53 -6.06 -4.35 5.08
C ALA A 53 -7.39 -4.45 5.85
N ASP A 54 -7.75 -5.65 6.30
CA ASP A 54 -8.95 -5.88 7.09
C ASP A 54 -8.86 -5.15 8.45
N ALA A 55 -7.70 -5.18 9.12
CA ALA A 55 -7.47 -4.45 10.38
C ALA A 55 -7.59 -2.93 10.20
N ILE A 56 -6.99 -2.36 9.15
CA ILE A 56 -7.12 -0.92 8.85
C ILE A 56 -8.58 -0.56 8.59
N THR A 57 -9.31 -1.40 7.85
CA THR A 57 -10.73 -1.16 7.55
C THR A 57 -11.57 -1.16 8.82
N GLN A 58 -11.33 -2.11 9.73
CA GLN A 58 -12.00 -2.17 11.03
C GLN A 58 -11.69 -0.97 11.93
N GLU A 59 -10.42 -0.54 11.97
CA GLU A 59 -10.01 0.64 12.73
C GLU A 59 -10.69 1.91 12.21
N GLN A 60 -10.73 2.09 10.89
CA GLN A 60 -11.43 3.23 10.26
C GLN A 60 -12.93 3.20 10.55
N ALA A 61 -13.57 2.03 10.48
CA ALA A 61 -14.98 1.88 10.84
C ALA A 61 -15.22 2.30 12.30
N ALA A 62 -14.40 1.82 13.25
CA ALA A 62 -14.51 2.19 14.66
C ALA A 62 -14.35 3.70 14.89
N LEU A 63 -13.38 4.35 14.24
CA LEU A 63 -13.20 5.81 14.32
C LEU A 63 -14.41 6.58 13.81
N LEU A 64 -15.02 6.12 12.70
CA LEU A 64 -16.22 6.73 12.14
C LEU A 64 -17.43 6.58 13.08
N GLU A 65 -17.58 5.43 13.74
CA GLU A 65 -18.62 5.19 14.75
C GLU A 65 -18.46 6.11 15.97
N VAL A 66 -17.25 6.22 16.51
CA VAL A 66 -16.94 7.14 17.62
C VAL A 66 -17.32 8.57 17.24
N ARG A 67 -16.93 9.00 16.03
CA ARG A 67 -17.26 10.35 15.53
C ARG A 67 -18.77 10.55 15.38
N ALA A 68 -19.49 9.55 14.87
CA ALA A 68 -20.95 9.60 14.77
C ALA A 68 -21.61 9.70 16.14
N GLY A 69 -21.12 8.96 17.14
CA GLY A 69 -21.55 9.05 18.54
C GLY A 69 -21.37 10.45 19.11
N ASN A 70 -20.19 11.04 18.93
CA ASN A 70 -19.89 12.40 19.40
C ASN A 70 -20.82 13.45 18.77
N LEU A 71 -21.13 13.33 17.48
CA LEU A 71 -22.07 14.24 16.81
C LEU A 71 -23.51 14.08 17.33
N ARG A 72 -23.95 12.85 17.64
CA ARG A 72 -25.27 12.62 18.26
C ARG A 72 -25.34 13.25 19.65
N ASN A 73 -24.30 13.11 20.45
CA ASN A 73 -24.23 13.72 21.78
C ASN A 73 -24.27 15.25 21.68
N ALA A 74 -23.52 15.84 20.75
CA ALA A 74 -23.54 17.28 20.50
C ALA A 74 -24.93 17.77 20.06
N ALA A 75 -25.61 17.02 19.19
CA ALA A 75 -26.98 17.33 18.78
C ALA A 75 -27.97 17.27 19.97
N GLY A 76 -27.83 16.27 20.85
CA GLY A 76 -28.64 16.14 22.06
C GLY A 76 -28.41 17.29 23.04
N ALA A 77 -27.15 17.68 23.27
CA ALA A 77 -26.81 18.83 24.09
C ALA A 77 -27.39 20.13 23.51
N LEU A 78 -27.35 20.31 22.19
CA LEU A 78 -27.91 21.50 21.55
C LEU A 78 -29.44 21.55 21.69
N ALA A 79 -30.12 20.41 21.49
CA ALA A 79 -31.57 20.30 21.65
C ALA A 79 -32.04 20.46 23.11
N ALA A 80 -31.17 20.22 24.09
CA ALA A 80 -31.47 20.48 25.50
C ALA A 80 -31.39 21.96 25.87
N ASN A 81 -30.58 22.74 25.14
CA ASN A 81 -30.37 24.18 25.39
C ASN A 81 -31.32 25.09 24.58
N GLU A 82 -31.94 24.57 23.52
CA GLU A 82 -32.95 25.29 22.72
C GLU A 82 -34.23 24.45 22.63
N PRO A 83 -35.40 24.95 23.06
CA PRO A 83 -36.66 24.22 22.92
C PRO A 83 -37.03 24.08 21.43
N GLY A 84 -36.79 22.87 20.89
CA GLY A 84 -37.02 22.50 19.50
C GLY A 84 -35.73 22.06 18.82
N LEU A 85 -35.78 21.02 17.95
CA LEU A 85 -34.60 20.61 17.19
C LEU A 85 -34.20 21.74 16.24
N SER A 86 -33.22 22.54 16.65
CA SER A 86 -32.67 23.60 15.80
C SER A 86 -32.07 22.99 14.54
N ALA A 87 -31.99 23.79 13.47
CA ALA A 87 -31.45 23.33 12.18
C ALA A 87 -30.05 22.70 12.34
N ASN A 88 -29.26 23.20 13.29
CA ASN A 88 -27.95 22.71 13.66
C ASN A 88 -27.99 21.30 14.28
N ALA A 89 -28.91 21.03 15.21
CA ALA A 89 -29.09 19.69 15.79
C ALA A 89 -29.48 18.66 14.71
N ARG A 90 -30.39 19.03 13.80
CA ARG A 90 -30.77 18.18 12.65
C ARG A 90 -29.60 17.92 11.71
N ALA A 91 -28.79 18.94 11.40
CA ALA A 91 -27.61 18.80 10.56
C ALA A 91 -26.55 17.88 11.17
N LEU A 92 -26.33 17.97 12.49
CA LEU A 92 -25.43 17.10 13.24
C LEU A 92 -25.90 15.63 13.19
N LEU A 93 -27.18 15.38 13.41
CA LEU A 93 -27.76 14.03 13.30
C LEU A 93 -27.65 13.45 11.89
N ALA A 94 -27.95 14.24 10.86
CA ALA A 94 -27.78 13.83 9.47
C ALA A 94 -26.32 13.49 9.15
N ARG A 95 -25.36 14.26 9.70
CA ARG A 95 -23.93 13.96 9.56
C ARG A 95 -23.52 12.70 10.30
N ALA A 96 -24.03 12.46 11.50
CA ALA A 96 -23.81 11.22 12.24
C ALA A 96 -24.33 10.00 11.48
N ALA A 97 -25.52 10.07 10.89
CA ALA A 97 -26.09 9.00 10.09
C ALA A 97 -25.23 8.66 8.86
N ARG A 98 -24.73 9.68 8.15
CA ARG A 98 -23.81 9.47 7.00
C ARG A 98 -22.48 8.86 7.40
N LEU A 99 -21.93 9.22 8.57
CA LEU A 99 -20.69 8.61 9.07
C LEU A 99 -20.92 7.15 9.45
N ARG A 100 -22.04 6.82 10.09
CA ARG A 100 -22.39 5.45 10.44
C ARG A 100 -22.60 4.58 9.20
N ALA A 101 -23.24 5.10 8.17
CA ALA A 101 -23.40 4.40 6.88
C ALA A 101 -22.08 4.17 6.12
N ARG A 102 -21.00 4.88 6.48
CA ARG A 102 -19.65 4.63 5.96
C ARG A 102 -18.84 3.64 6.81
N ALA A 103 -19.28 3.41 8.04
CA ALA A 103 -18.66 2.44 8.96
C ALA A 103 -19.24 1.03 8.80
N SER A 104 -20.42 0.91 8.17
CA SER A 104 -21.10 -0.33 7.78
C SER A 104 -20.71 -0.77 6.38
#